data_AF-A0A161MDP6-F1
#
_entry.id   AF-A0A161MDP6-F1
#
_cell.length_a   1.000
_cell.length_b   1.000
_cell.length_c   1.000
_cell.angle_alpha   90.00
_cell.angle_beta   90.00
_cell.angle_gamma   90.00
#
_symmetry.space_group_name_H-M   'P 1'
#
loop_
_entity.id
_entity.type
_entity.pdbx_description
1 polymer ?
#
loop_
_entity_poly.entity_id
_entity_poly.type
_entity_poly.pdbx_seq_one_letter_code
_entity_poly.pdbx_strand_id
1 'polypeptide(L)'
;MKICEKSACSFSNWYPIFKSVTFLAEYISIPDEVLQYLKDDGVTIPREALIEKVKSTYIDDITYTDWDSEGEDDDEVTLPTFPVFSNQLRNIMKKFGGSVFVKLNWSAPTDAAWIATNN
;
A
#
# COMPACT_ATOMS: atom_id res chain seq x y z
N MET A 1 22.59 -16.98 -8.07
CA MET A 1 21.40 -17.51 -7.37
C MET A 1 20.52 -18.22 -8.39
N LYS A 2 20.12 -19.46 -8.14
CA LYS A 2 19.30 -20.25 -9.08
C LYS A 2 17.84 -19.81 -8.96
N ILE A 3 17.11 -19.84 -10.08
CA ILE A 3 15.68 -19.43 -10.13
C ILE A 3 14.84 -20.25 -9.15
N CYS A 4 15.13 -21.53 -9.00
CA CYS A 4 14.45 -22.42 -8.05
C CYS A 4 14.59 -21.98 -6.58
N GLU A 5 15.73 -21.42 -6.19
CA GLU A 5 15.97 -20.94 -4.82
C GLU A 5 15.12 -19.70 -4.52
N LYS A 6 15.01 -18.78 -5.49
CA LYS A 6 14.15 -17.58 -5.37
C LYS A 6 12.68 -17.95 -5.22
N SER A 7 12.20 -18.90 -6.02
CA SER A 7 10.82 -19.39 -5.95
C SER A 7 10.54 -20.12 -4.63
N ALA A 8 11.51 -20.88 -4.10
CA ALA A 8 11.37 -21.55 -2.81
C ALA A 8 11.18 -20.55 -1.66
N CYS A 9 11.87 -19.41 -1.72
CA CYS A 9 11.76 -18.32 -0.73
C CYS A 9 10.55 -17.38 -0.93
N SER A 10 9.69 -17.63 -1.92
CA SER A 10 8.46 -16.84 -2.10
C SER A 10 7.46 -17.11 -0.98
N PHE A 11 6.80 -16.07 -0.46
CA PHE A 11 5.78 -16.15 0.59
C PHE A 11 4.71 -17.21 0.31
N SER A 12 4.21 -17.26 -0.92
CA SER A 12 3.21 -18.24 -1.35
C SER A 12 3.64 -19.69 -1.19
N ASN A 13 4.95 -19.98 -1.25
CA ASN A 13 5.47 -21.33 -1.24
C ASN A 13 5.84 -21.80 0.17
N TRP A 14 6.43 -20.93 1.00
CA TRP A 14 6.85 -21.33 2.35
C TRP A 14 5.76 -21.11 3.41
N TYR A 15 4.86 -20.16 3.25
CA TYR A 15 3.85 -19.83 4.26
C TYR A 15 2.93 -21.01 4.62
N PRO A 16 2.42 -21.83 3.67
CA PRO A 16 1.61 -23.00 4.00
C PRO A 16 2.36 -24.03 4.85
N ILE A 17 3.68 -24.16 4.64
CA ILE A 17 4.54 -25.14 5.33
C ILE A 17 4.79 -24.71 6.77
N PHE A 18 5.02 -23.42 6.99
CA PHE A 18 5.40 -22.86 8.30
C PHE A 18 4.28 -22.10 9.00
N LYS A 19 3.02 -22.32 8.59
CA LYS A 19 1.85 -21.60 9.12
C LYS A 19 1.73 -21.67 10.65
N SER A 20 2.18 -22.76 11.27
CA SER A 20 2.14 -22.96 12.72
C SER A 20 3.21 -22.20 13.49
N VAL A 21 4.28 -21.76 12.83
CA VAL A 21 5.47 -21.12 13.46
C VAL A 21 5.72 -19.70 12.96
N THR A 22 4.73 -19.11 12.28
CA THR A 22 4.81 -17.75 11.72
C THR A 22 3.56 -16.95 12.09
N PHE A 23 3.61 -15.63 11.84
CA PHE A 23 2.47 -14.75 12.05
C PHE A 23 1.31 -15.13 11.11
N LEU A 24 0.08 -14.96 11.61
CA LEU A 24 -1.11 -15.11 10.78
C LEU A 24 -1.05 -14.06 9.66
N ALA A 25 -1.17 -14.54 8.43
CA ALA A 25 -1.09 -13.71 7.24
C ALA A 25 -2.01 -14.24 6.13
N GLU A 26 -2.33 -13.36 5.20
CA GLU A 26 -3.13 -13.64 4.01
C GLU A 26 -2.45 -12.96 2.83
N TYR A 27 -2.45 -13.60 1.67
CA TYR A 27 -1.87 -13.04 0.45
C TYR A 27 -2.95 -12.87 -0.60
N ILE A 28 -2.83 -11.78 -1.35
CA ILE A 28 -3.75 -11.36 -2.40
C ILE A 28 -2.98 -11.28 -3.71
N SER A 29 -3.59 -11.75 -4.80
CA SER A 29 -3.03 -11.54 -6.14
C SER A 29 -3.15 -10.08 -6.52
N ILE A 30 -2.05 -9.50 -7.00
CA ILE A 30 -1.99 -8.10 -7.42
C ILE A 30 -2.55 -8.02 -8.85
N PRO A 31 -3.61 -7.24 -9.11
CA PRO A 31 -4.10 -7.00 -10.47
C PRO A 31 -3.05 -6.29 -11.32
N ASP A 32 -3.09 -6.48 -12.65
CA ASP A 32 -2.11 -5.89 -13.57
C ASP A 32 -2.09 -4.35 -13.49
N GLU A 33 -3.24 -3.72 -13.26
CA GLU A 33 -3.38 -2.27 -13.09
C GLU A 33 -2.60 -1.76 -11.86
N VAL A 34 -2.71 -2.47 -10.74
CA VAL A 34 -1.97 -2.15 -9.50
C VAL A 34 -0.48 -2.44 -9.68
N LEU A 35 -0.15 -3.51 -10.42
CA LEU A 35 1.23 -3.84 -10.73
C LEU A 35 1.89 -2.77 -11.62
N GLN A 36 1.14 -2.19 -12.56
CA GLN A 36 1.61 -1.09 -13.39
C GLN A 36 1.84 0.16 -12.53
N TYR A 37 0.87 0.51 -11.68
CA TYR A 37 1.02 1.61 -10.73
C TYR A 37 2.24 1.46 -9.80
N LEU A 38 2.53 0.25 -9.31
CA LEU A 38 3.72 -0.02 -8.48
C LEU A 38 5.04 0.06 -9.25
N LYS A 39 5.02 0.02 -10.59
CA LYS A 39 6.21 0.17 -11.44
C LYS A 39 6.43 1.60 -11.88
N ASP A 40 5.40 2.44 -11.81
CA ASP A 40 5.53 3.85 -12.13
C ASP A 40 6.35 4.55 -11.04
N ASP A 41 7.35 5.35 -11.44
CA ASP A 41 8.25 6.04 -10.51
C ASP A 41 7.60 7.24 -9.79
N GLY A 42 6.33 7.53 -10.08
CA GLY A 42 5.58 8.63 -9.50
C GLY A 42 5.02 8.31 -8.10
N VAL A 43 5.11 9.27 -7.18
CA VAL A 43 4.47 9.17 -5.86
C VAL A 43 3.05 9.74 -5.94
N THR A 44 2.17 9.05 -6.66
CA THR A 44 0.73 9.40 -6.71
C THR A 44 -0.03 8.56 -5.71
N ILE A 45 -0.95 9.15 -4.95
CA ILE A 45 -1.72 8.43 -3.92
C ILE A 45 -3.08 8.04 -4.53
N PRO A 46 -3.50 6.76 -4.47
CA PRO A 46 -4.80 6.36 -4.97
C PRO A 46 -5.93 7.01 -4.19
N ARG A 47 -7.05 7.30 -4.87
CA ARG A 47 -8.20 7.99 -4.26
C ARG A 47 -8.72 7.28 -3.01
N GLU A 48 -8.69 5.95 -2.97
CA GLU A 48 -9.17 5.16 -1.83
C GLU A 48 -8.25 5.16 -0.61
N ALA A 49 -7.00 5.62 -0.77
CA ALA A 49 -6.01 5.74 0.30
C ALA A 49 -5.98 7.14 0.94
N LEU A 50 -6.74 8.09 0.40
CA LEU A 50 -6.89 9.41 0.99
C LEU A 50 -7.60 9.29 2.34
N ILE A 51 -6.93 9.73 3.40
CA ILE A 51 -7.50 9.80 4.74
C ILE A 51 -8.45 10.99 4.77
N GLU A 52 -9.75 10.76 4.99
CA GLU A 52 -10.68 11.84 5.28
C GLU A 52 -10.19 12.57 6.53
N LYS A 53 -9.90 13.87 6.41
CA LYS A 53 -9.41 14.73 7.50
C LYS A 53 -10.34 14.60 8.71
N VAL A 54 -9.95 13.79 9.70
CA VAL A 54 -10.52 13.92 11.04
C VAL A 54 -9.99 15.25 11.56
N LYS A 55 -10.86 16.27 11.59
CA LYS A 55 -10.54 17.57 12.20
C LYS A 55 -10.12 17.34 13.65
N SER A 56 -8.83 17.22 13.91
CA SER A 56 -8.30 17.24 15.26
C SER A 56 -8.31 18.69 15.73
N THR A 57 -9.00 18.97 16.83
CA THR A 57 -9.17 20.32 17.41
C THR A 57 -7.88 20.91 18.01
N TYR A 58 -6.73 20.24 17.88
CA TYR A 58 -5.54 20.49 18.68
C TYR A 58 -4.21 20.53 17.91
N ILE A 59 -4.22 20.48 16.58
CA ILE A 59 -2.98 20.63 15.80
C ILE A 59 -3.20 21.75 14.79
N ASP A 60 -2.47 22.85 15.02
CA ASP A 60 -2.30 23.95 14.08
C ASP A 60 -1.74 23.37 12.78
N ASP A 61 -2.61 23.38 11.77
CA ASP A 61 -2.36 23.55 10.35
C ASP A 61 -0.89 23.48 9.89
N ILE A 62 -0.30 22.28 9.90
CA ILE A 62 0.68 21.95 8.86
C ILE A 62 -0.16 21.73 7.60
N THR A 63 -0.50 22.87 7.01
CA THR A 63 -1.03 22.97 5.67
C THR A 63 -0.16 22.08 4.78
N TYR A 64 -0.75 21.01 4.24
CA TYR A 64 -0.43 20.64 2.88
C TYR A 64 -0.78 21.89 2.07
N THR A 65 0.21 22.76 1.87
CA THR A 65 0.15 23.72 0.78
C THR A 65 -0.09 22.86 -0.43
N ASP A 66 -1.29 23.02 -0.98
CA ASP A 66 -1.62 22.70 -2.34
C ASP A 66 -0.52 23.30 -3.21
N TRP A 67 0.54 22.53 -3.48
CA TRP A 67 1.67 22.98 -4.29
C TRP A 67 1.31 22.90 -5.78
N ASP A 68 0.05 23.18 -6.11
CA ASP A 68 -0.49 23.24 -7.47
C ASP A 68 -1.68 24.23 -7.60
N SER A 69 -1.79 25.23 -6.71
CA SER A 69 -2.61 26.41 -7.00
C SER A 69 -1.72 27.57 -7.42
N GLU A 70 -1.30 27.57 -8.69
CA GLU A 70 -1.26 28.75 -9.59
C GLU A 70 -0.53 28.38 -10.90
N GLY A 71 -1.20 27.58 -11.72
CA GLY A 71 -0.84 27.35 -13.12
C GLY A 71 -2.10 26.99 -13.88
N GLU A 72 -2.63 27.93 -14.66
CA GLU A 72 -3.70 27.71 -15.63
C GLU A 72 -3.20 26.76 -16.73
N ASP A 73 -3.21 25.46 -16.47
CA ASP A 73 -3.27 24.40 -17.49
C ASP A 73 -4.10 23.26 -16.90
N ASP A 74 -5.29 23.08 -17.46
CA ASP A 74 -6.35 22.14 -17.08
C ASP A 74 -6.00 20.70 -17.48
N ASP A 75 -4.84 20.21 -17.03
CA ASP A 75 -4.54 18.78 -17.05
C ASP A 75 -5.04 18.19 -15.73
N GLU A 76 -6.31 17.77 -15.69
CA GLU A 76 -6.86 16.99 -14.58
C GLU A 76 -5.88 15.86 -14.20
N VAL A 77 -5.14 15.99 -13.10
CA VAL A 77 -4.27 14.93 -12.60
C VAL A 77 -5.17 13.77 -12.19
N THR A 78 -5.34 12.82 -13.11
CA THR A 78 -6.18 11.64 -12.90
C THR A 78 -5.57 10.77 -11.80
N LEU A 79 -6.15 10.87 -10.60
CA LEU A 79 -5.73 10.04 -9.48
C LEU A 79 -5.98 8.56 -9.82
N PRO A 80 -4.99 7.67 -9.62
CA PRO A 80 -5.20 6.25 -9.84
C PRO A 80 -6.29 5.74 -8.88
N THR A 81 -7.14 4.84 -9.38
CA THR A 81 -8.30 4.31 -8.65
C THR A 81 -8.35 2.81 -8.80
N PHE A 82 -8.50 2.09 -7.70
CA PHE A 82 -8.49 0.63 -7.68
C PHE A 82 -9.58 0.12 -6.73
N PRO A 83 -10.87 0.34 -7.03
CA PRO A 83 -11.94 0.16 -6.04
C PRO A 83 -12.11 -1.30 -5.63
N VAL A 84 -11.97 -2.23 -6.56
CA VAL A 84 -12.11 -3.67 -6.29
C VAL A 84 -10.98 -4.16 -5.37
N PHE A 85 -9.74 -3.83 -5.72
CA PHE A 85 -8.56 -4.23 -4.96
C PHE A 85 -8.54 -3.58 -3.57
N SER A 86 -8.82 -2.27 -3.50
CA SER A 86 -8.87 -1.52 -2.24
C SER A 86 -9.93 -2.05 -1.29
N ASN A 87 -11.10 -2.45 -1.79
CA ASN A 87 -12.13 -3.08 -0.97
C ASN A 87 -11.70 -4.45 -0.45
N GLN A 88 -11.05 -5.26 -1.29
CA GLN A 88 -10.53 -6.56 -0.86
C GLN A 88 -9.46 -6.39 0.23
N LEU A 89 -8.52 -5.45 0.04
CA LEU A 89 -7.49 -5.12 1.02
C LEU A 89 -8.12 -4.67 2.34
N ARG A 90 -9.10 -3.78 2.30
CA ARG A 90 -9.83 -3.28 3.49
C ARG A 90 -10.53 -4.42 4.25
N ASN A 91 -11.12 -5.38 3.54
CA ASN A 91 -11.77 -6.53 4.17
C ASN A 91 -10.76 -7.43 4.89
N ILE A 92 -9.59 -7.66 4.27
CA ILE A 92 -8.48 -8.39 4.90
C ILE A 92 -7.99 -7.64 6.13
N MET A 93 -7.70 -6.34 6.03
CA MET A 93 -7.26 -5.53 7.18
C MET A 93 -8.24 -5.60 8.36
N LYS A 94 -9.55 -5.53 8.09
CA LYS A 94 -10.59 -5.68 9.12
C LYS A 94 -10.55 -7.05 9.79
N LYS A 95 -10.35 -8.12 9.03
CA LYS A 95 -10.21 -9.49 9.57
C LYS A 95 -9.04 -9.64 10.55
N PHE A 96 -7.97 -8.88 10.34
CA PHE A 96 -6.78 -8.86 11.20
C PHE A 96 -6.83 -7.83 12.35
N GLY A 97 -7.96 -7.14 12.55
CA GLY A 97 -8.12 -6.17 13.64
C GLY A 97 -7.57 -4.77 13.35
N GLY A 98 -7.34 -4.44 12.07
CA GLY A 98 -7.03 -3.08 11.62
C GLY A 98 -5.55 -2.70 11.62
N SER A 99 -4.70 -3.41 12.36
CA SER A 99 -3.24 -3.22 12.34
C SER A 99 -2.58 -4.38 11.62
N VAL A 100 -2.04 -4.12 10.43
CA VAL A 100 -1.32 -5.09 9.62
C VAL A 100 -0.06 -4.46 9.03
N PHE A 101 0.96 -5.28 8.78
CA PHE A 101 2.07 -4.88 7.92
C PHE A 101 1.89 -5.51 6.54
N VAL A 102 2.31 -4.79 5.50
CA VAL A 102 2.22 -5.25 4.11
C VAL A 102 3.60 -5.62 3.59
N LYS A 103 3.67 -6.67 2.77
CA LYS A 103 4.89 -7.08 2.06
C LYS A 103 4.54 -7.73 0.73
N LEU A 104 5.49 -7.73 -0.19
CA LEU A 104 5.42 -8.52 -1.41
C LEU A 104 5.98 -9.93 -1.17
N ASN A 105 6.15 -10.69 -2.25
CA ASN A 105 6.56 -12.10 -2.19
C ASN A 105 7.84 -12.35 -1.38
N TRP A 106 8.79 -11.40 -1.41
CA TRP A 106 10.10 -11.54 -0.78
C TRP A 106 10.31 -10.49 0.31
N SER A 107 10.27 -9.21 -0.05
CA SER A 107 10.67 -8.09 0.82
C SER A 107 9.47 -7.31 1.38
N ALA A 108 9.66 -6.77 2.57
CA ALA A 108 8.78 -5.76 3.19
C ALA A 108 9.39 -4.36 3.02
N PRO A 109 8.57 -3.30 2.93
CA PRO A 109 9.02 -1.93 2.68
C PRO A 109 9.55 -1.25 3.96
N THR A 110 10.54 -1.86 4.62
CA THR A 110 11.13 -1.33 5.87
C THR A 110 11.99 -0.09 5.65
N ASP A 111 12.54 0.05 4.45
CA ASP A 111 13.30 1.21 3.99
C ASP A 111 12.41 2.43 3.68
N ALA A 112 11.14 2.20 3.31
CA ALA A 112 10.14 3.23 3.05
C ALA A 112 9.33 3.64 4.29
N ALA A 113 9.78 3.25 5.50
CA ALA A 113 9.08 3.59 6.74
C ALA A 113 8.92 5.11 6.97
N TRP A 114 9.77 5.94 6.36
CA TRP A 114 9.71 7.40 6.44
C TRP A 114 8.48 8.02 5.75
N ILE A 115 7.78 7.27 4.88
CA ILE A 115 6.56 7.72 4.21
C ILE A 115 5.33 7.54 5.10
N ALA A 116 5.40 6.66 6.11
CA ALA A 116 4.27 6.40 7.00
C ALA A 116 4.01 7.60 7.93
N THR A 117 2.75 8.03 8.02
CA THR A 117 2.32 9.16 8.87
C THR A 117 2.16 8.76 10.34
N ASN A 118 2.20 7.45 10.65
CA ASN A 118 2.20 6.91 11.99
C ASN A 118 3.22 5.76 12.09
N ASN A 119 4.12 5.86 13.07
CA ASN A 119 4.94 4.73 13.56
C ASN A 119 4.42 4.30 14.92
#